data_AF-A0A4U2Y2F7-F1
#
_entry.id   AF-A0A4U2Y2F7-F1
#
_cell.length_a   1.000
_cell.length_b   1.000
_cell.length_c   1.000
_cell.angle_alpha   90.00
_cell.angle_beta   90.00
_cell.angle_gamma   90.00
#
_symmetry.space_group_name_H-M   'P 1'
#
loop_
_entity.id
_entity.type
_entity.pdbx_description
1 polymer ?
#
loop_
_entity_poly.entity_id
_entity_poly.type
_entity_poly.pdbx_seq_one_letter_code
_entity_poly.pdbx_strand_id
1 'polypeptide(L)'
;MKKRTVLLFLVVTTILLTACSEGRDISSVETAIFGHWVSESEDPELGDTHYYISGEKFIMVDGGTKSIMDYTVSSTNEEEKWIEIITEGKKGSGSLVRRLEFANDDMTKIVYPIKMSDVIVSSDRADSKDTQELFDFAENVLGETEIKSTWKYVDGLTEPKK
;
A
#
# COMPACT_ATOMS: atom_id res chain seq x y z
N MET A 1 -12.21 -51.27 20.92
CA MET A 1 -12.71 -50.30 19.91
C MET A 1 -12.43 -48.82 20.22
N LYS A 2 -11.56 -48.47 21.20
CA LYS A 2 -11.31 -47.06 21.60
C LYS A 2 -10.06 -46.40 21.00
N LYS A 3 -9.16 -47.17 20.35
CA LYS A 3 -7.88 -46.67 19.80
C LYS A 3 -7.97 -46.10 18.38
N ARG A 4 -9.03 -46.44 17.62
CA ARG A 4 -9.23 -45.94 16.23
C ARG A 4 -9.79 -44.51 16.20
N THR A 5 -10.54 -44.11 17.23
CA THR A 5 -11.15 -42.77 17.32
C THR A 5 -10.14 -41.67 17.63
N VAL A 6 -9.07 -41.99 18.39
CA VAL A 6 -8.02 -41.02 18.75
C VAL A 6 -7.16 -40.64 17.54
N LEU A 7 -6.89 -41.59 16.64
CA LEU A 7 -6.10 -41.34 15.44
C LEU A 7 -6.83 -40.43 14.44
N LEU A 8 -8.16 -40.57 14.33
CA LEU A 8 -8.98 -39.75 13.43
C LEU A 8 -9.06 -38.30 13.91
N PHE A 9 -9.10 -38.08 15.22
CA PHE A 9 -9.12 -36.72 15.80
C PHE A 9 -7.81 -35.97 15.54
N LEU A 10 -6.66 -36.66 15.56
CA LEU A 10 -5.33 -36.07 15.34
C LEU A 10 -5.07 -35.68 13.88
N VAL A 11 -5.70 -36.37 12.91
CA VAL A 11 -5.61 -36.06 11.48
C VAL A 11 -6.52 -34.89 11.09
N VAL A 12 -7.66 -34.73 11.75
CA VAL A 12 -8.57 -33.61 11.49
C VAL A 12 -8.02 -32.29 12.07
N THR A 13 -7.32 -32.31 13.21
CA THR A 13 -6.66 -31.11 13.75
C THR A 13 -5.46 -30.64 12.94
N THR A 14 -4.70 -31.53 12.29
CA THR A 14 -3.60 -31.11 11.41
C THR A 14 -4.08 -30.48 10.10
N ILE A 15 -5.23 -30.91 9.56
CA ILE A 15 -5.82 -30.31 8.34
C ILE A 15 -6.44 -28.93 8.62
N LEU A 16 -6.94 -28.69 9.85
CA LEU A 16 -7.47 -27.39 10.26
C LEU A 16 -6.38 -26.33 10.49
N LEU A 17 -5.13 -26.72 10.75
CA LEU A 17 -4.01 -25.79 10.90
C LEU A 17 -3.40 -25.35 9.56
N THR A 18 -3.66 -26.07 8.47
CA THR A 18 -3.19 -25.68 7.12
C THR A 18 -4.19 -24.79 6.36
N ALA A 19 -5.40 -24.59 6.90
CA ALA A 19 -6.46 -23.82 6.26
C ALA A 19 -6.46 -22.31 6.61
N CYS A 20 -5.51 -21.85 7.42
CA CYS A 20 -5.39 -20.45 7.84
C CYS A 20 -4.02 -19.86 7.49
N SER A 21 -3.61 -19.99 6.24
CA SER A 21 -2.67 -19.07 5.61
C SER A 21 -2.70 -19.37 4.12
N GLU A 22 -3.58 -18.69 3.37
CA GLU A 22 -3.19 -18.35 2.00
C GLU A 22 -1.89 -17.58 2.14
N GLY A 23 -0.76 -18.28 1.97
CA GLY A 23 0.55 -17.70 2.14
C GLY A 23 0.69 -16.60 1.11
N ARG A 24 0.75 -15.36 1.58
CA ARG A 24 1.06 -14.21 0.74
C ARG A 24 2.33 -14.52 -0.04
N ASP A 25 2.28 -14.33 -1.36
CA ASP A 25 3.45 -14.47 -2.20
C ASP A 25 4.43 -13.34 -1.91
N ILE A 26 5.57 -13.69 -1.34
CA ILE A 26 6.68 -12.77 -1.02
C ILE A 26 7.94 -13.14 -1.80
N SER A 27 7.78 -13.86 -2.92
CA SER A 27 8.91 -14.30 -3.75
C SER A 27 9.61 -13.14 -4.48
N SER A 28 8.94 -12.01 -4.67
CA SER A 28 9.50 -10.76 -5.17
C SER A 28 8.84 -9.56 -4.50
N VAL A 29 9.48 -8.40 -4.56
CA VAL A 29 8.89 -7.12 -4.10
C VAL A 29 7.58 -6.82 -4.84
N GLU A 30 7.52 -7.13 -6.13
CA GLU A 30 6.34 -6.87 -6.96
C GLU A 30 5.12 -7.70 -6.54
N THR A 31 5.29 -8.99 -6.24
CA THR A 31 4.18 -9.82 -5.74
C THR A 31 3.87 -9.53 -4.29
N ALA A 32 4.90 -9.16 -3.50
CA ALA A 32 4.73 -8.84 -2.11
C ALA A 32 3.78 -7.66 -1.91
N ILE A 33 3.76 -6.62 -2.74
CA ILE A 33 2.84 -5.49 -2.52
C ILE A 33 1.35 -5.83 -2.65
N PHE A 34 0.98 -7.00 -3.17
CA PHE A 34 -0.43 -7.38 -3.32
C PHE A 34 -1.13 -7.66 -1.98
N GLY A 35 -2.40 -7.28 -1.90
CA GLY A 35 -3.27 -7.50 -0.75
C GLY A 35 -3.77 -6.21 -0.11
N HIS A 36 -4.20 -6.33 1.14
CA HIS A 36 -4.78 -5.26 1.94
C HIS A 36 -3.76 -4.68 2.92
N TRP A 37 -3.59 -3.38 2.85
CA TRP A 37 -2.71 -2.56 3.67
C TRP A 37 -3.48 -1.49 4.42
N VAL A 38 -3.04 -1.16 5.63
CA VAL A 38 -3.65 -0.11 6.45
C VAL A 38 -2.61 0.88 6.93
N SER A 39 -2.87 2.17 6.70
CA SER A 39 -2.22 3.28 7.40
C SER A 39 -3.14 3.73 8.52
N GLU A 40 -2.70 3.51 9.76
CA GLU A 40 -3.45 3.92 10.95
C GLU A 40 -3.44 5.45 11.08
N SER A 41 -4.61 6.03 11.38
CA SER A 41 -4.70 7.45 11.72
C SER A 41 -4.35 7.66 13.18
N GLU A 42 -3.57 8.71 13.48
CA GLU A 42 -3.36 9.15 14.87
C GLU A 42 -4.61 9.83 15.45
N ASP A 43 -5.50 10.31 14.59
CA ASP A 43 -6.79 10.90 14.95
C ASP A 43 -7.91 9.84 14.80
N PRO A 44 -8.54 9.41 15.91
CA PRO A 44 -9.65 8.45 15.89
C PRO A 44 -10.88 8.92 15.11
N GLU A 45 -11.05 10.23 14.90
CA GLU A 45 -12.19 10.78 14.17
C GLU A 45 -12.04 10.67 12.64
N LEU A 46 -10.81 10.60 12.14
CA LEU A 46 -10.52 10.52 10.70
C LEU A 46 -10.63 9.09 10.15
N GLY A 47 -10.50 8.08 11.02
CA GLY A 47 -10.49 6.66 10.65
C GLY A 47 -9.22 6.26 9.90
N ASP A 48 -8.98 4.95 9.80
CA ASP A 48 -7.79 4.45 9.11
C ASP A 48 -7.94 4.53 7.59
N THR A 49 -6.82 4.71 6.89
CA THR A 49 -6.80 4.61 5.43
C THR A 49 -6.43 3.19 5.01
N HIS A 50 -7.27 2.60 4.16
CA HIS A 50 -7.07 1.24 3.63
C HIS A 50 -6.60 1.31 2.18
N TYR A 51 -5.56 0.56 1.84
CA TYR A 51 -5.06 0.40 0.47
C TYR A 51 -5.19 -1.06 0.04
N TYR A 52 -5.68 -1.30 -1.16
CA TYR A 52 -5.78 -2.62 -1.76
C TYR A 52 -5.06 -2.61 -3.10
N ILE A 53 -4.12 -3.54 -3.29
CA ILE A 53 -3.27 -3.59 -4.48
C ILE A 53 -3.41 -4.97 -5.12
N SER A 54 -3.69 -5.01 -6.42
CA SER A 54 -3.70 -6.24 -7.20
C SER A 54 -3.53 -6.01 -8.69
N GLY A 55 -2.67 -6.81 -9.33
CA GLY A 55 -2.43 -6.70 -10.77
C GLY A 55 -2.03 -5.27 -11.11
N GLU A 56 -2.85 -4.57 -11.89
CA GLU A 56 -2.62 -3.19 -12.30
C GLU A 56 -3.52 -2.18 -11.55
N LYS A 57 -4.19 -2.60 -10.47
CA LYS A 57 -5.14 -1.77 -9.72
C LYS A 57 -4.65 -1.39 -8.34
N PHE A 58 -4.82 -0.11 -8.03
CA PHE A 58 -4.59 0.47 -6.72
C PHE A 58 -5.89 1.10 -6.21
N ILE A 59 -6.41 0.60 -5.09
CA ILE A 59 -7.66 1.08 -4.48
C ILE A 59 -7.31 1.70 -3.13
N MET A 60 -7.76 2.92 -2.90
CA MET A 60 -7.67 3.61 -1.61
C MET A 60 -9.08 3.81 -1.05
N VAL A 61 -9.28 3.48 0.22
CA VAL A 61 -10.49 3.79 0.98
C VAL A 61 -10.09 4.64 2.17
N ASP A 62 -10.52 5.89 2.16
CA ASP A 62 -10.20 6.89 3.17
C ASP A 62 -11.48 7.61 3.62
N GLY A 63 -11.79 7.60 4.92
CA GLY A 63 -13.04 8.16 5.45
C GLY A 63 -14.32 7.66 4.75
N GLY A 64 -14.32 6.40 4.28
CA GLY A 64 -15.42 5.81 3.49
C GLY A 64 -15.46 6.20 2.00
N THR A 65 -14.57 7.09 1.55
CA THR A 65 -14.43 7.46 0.13
C THR A 65 -13.52 6.45 -0.56
N LYS A 66 -14.06 5.76 -1.58
CA LYS A 66 -13.31 4.82 -2.41
C LYS A 66 -12.77 5.51 -3.66
N SER A 67 -11.45 5.48 -3.83
CA SER A 67 -10.73 5.89 -5.04
C SER A 67 -10.09 4.67 -5.70
N ILE A 68 -10.30 4.51 -7.00
CA ILE A 68 -9.73 3.42 -7.80
C ILE A 68 -8.84 4.06 -8.85
N MET A 69 -7.60 3.60 -8.94
CA MET A 69 -6.58 4.05 -9.87
C MET A 69 -5.96 2.82 -10.53
N ASP A 70 -5.63 2.94 -11.81
CA ASP A 70 -4.72 2.01 -12.44
C ASP A 70 -3.28 2.42 -12.10
N TYR A 71 -2.37 1.47 -12.04
CA TYR A 71 -0.96 1.73 -11.81
C TYR A 71 -0.06 0.86 -12.67
N THR A 72 1.15 1.36 -12.92
CA THR A 72 2.23 0.60 -13.56
C THR A 72 3.46 0.57 -12.67
N VAL A 73 4.28 -0.47 -12.80
CA VAL A 73 5.56 -0.58 -12.11
C VAL A 73 6.63 0.15 -12.94
N SER A 74 7.27 1.15 -12.35
CA SER A 74 8.35 1.94 -12.97
C SER A 74 9.72 1.31 -12.72
N SER A 75 9.97 0.89 -11.49
CA SER A 75 11.26 0.33 -11.08
C SER A 75 11.13 -0.53 -9.82
N THR A 76 12.05 -1.48 -9.64
CA THR A 76 12.13 -2.35 -8.45
C THR A 76 13.58 -2.57 -8.04
N ASN A 77 13.80 -2.79 -6.75
CA ASN A 77 15.06 -3.29 -6.20
C ASN A 77 14.76 -4.37 -5.15
N GLU A 78 15.08 -5.62 -5.50
CA GLU A 78 14.86 -6.78 -4.62
C GLU A 78 15.81 -6.81 -3.42
N GLU A 79 17.03 -6.27 -3.56
CA GLU A 79 18.04 -6.25 -2.49
C GLU A 79 17.68 -5.22 -1.42
N GLU A 80 17.31 -4.01 -1.84
CA GLU A 80 16.86 -2.92 -0.97
C GLU A 80 15.36 -3.00 -0.62
N LYS A 81 14.64 -3.99 -1.17
CA LYS A 81 13.22 -4.27 -0.94
C LYS A 81 12.29 -3.08 -1.17
N TRP A 82 12.42 -2.42 -2.33
CA TRP A 82 11.52 -1.33 -2.71
C TRP A 82 11.00 -1.47 -4.14
N ILE A 83 9.81 -0.89 -4.37
CA ILE A 83 9.15 -0.80 -5.67
C ILE A 83 8.61 0.61 -5.89
N GLU A 84 8.81 1.13 -7.09
CA GLU A 84 8.24 2.38 -7.55
C GLU A 84 7.07 2.09 -8.49
N ILE A 85 5.89 2.61 -8.13
CA ILE A 85 4.67 2.53 -8.94
C ILE A 85 4.24 3.92 -9.40
N ILE A 86 3.61 3.98 -10.57
CA ILE A 86 3.01 5.21 -11.11
C ILE A 86 1.50 4.98 -11.14
N THR A 87 0.75 5.70 -10.30
CA THR A 87 -0.72 5.67 -10.32
C THR A 87 -1.26 6.78 -11.20
N GLU A 88 -2.16 6.45 -12.11
CA GLU A 88 -2.83 7.44 -12.97
C GLU A 88 -4.06 8.01 -12.25
N GLY A 89 -4.07 9.33 -12.05
CA GLY A 89 -5.25 10.04 -11.57
C GLY A 89 -6.38 10.06 -12.61
N LYS A 90 -7.58 10.48 -12.21
CA LYS A 90 -8.68 10.75 -13.16
C LYS A 90 -8.22 11.81 -14.18
N LYS A 91 -8.76 11.77 -15.42
CA LYS A 91 -8.41 12.70 -16.52
C LYS A 91 -8.15 14.13 -16.02
N GLY A 92 -6.91 14.59 -16.14
CA GLY A 92 -6.47 15.96 -15.79
C GLY A 92 -5.90 16.14 -14.38
N SER A 93 -5.81 15.09 -13.55
CA SER A 93 -5.24 15.15 -12.19
C SER A 93 -3.81 14.61 -12.05
N GLY A 94 -3.20 14.24 -13.17
CA GLY A 94 -1.81 13.81 -13.24
C GLY A 94 -1.49 12.43 -12.74
N SER A 95 -0.23 12.07 -12.90
CA SER A 95 0.31 10.79 -12.46
C SER A 95 1.09 11.00 -11.18
N LEU A 96 0.91 10.10 -10.21
CA LEU A 96 1.63 10.15 -8.94
C LEU A 96 2.64 9.02 -8.90
N VAL A 97 3.90 9.36 -8.66
CA VAL A 97 4.97 8.38 -8.44
C VAL A 97 4.99 8.02 -6.96
N ARG A 98 5.01 6.73 -6.65
CA ARG A 98 5.03 6.21 -5.27
C ARG A 98 6.13 5.18 -5.12
N ARG A 99 7.10 5.47 -4.26
CA ARG A 99 8.16 4.52 -3.87
C ARG A 99 7.78 3.83 -2.57
N LEU A 100 7.38 2.57 -2.66
CA LEU A 100 6.99 1.74 -1.52
C LEU A 100 8.20 0.93 -1.04
N GLU A 101 8.64 1.16 0.19
CA GLU A 101 9.82 0.49 0.76
C GLU A 101 9.41 -0.47 1.87
N PHE A 102 9.81 -1.74 1.79
CA PHE A 102 9.56 -2.69 2.87
C PHE A 102 10.54 -2.46 4.03
N ALA A 103 10.00 -2.23 5.22
CA ALA A 103 10.78 -1.94 6.42
C ALA A 103 11.20 -3.19 7.21
N ASN A 104 10.82 -4.38 6.74
CA ASN A 104 11.06 -5.65 7.41
C ASN A 104 11.22 -6.82 6.44
N ASP A 105 11.84 -7.90 6.92
CA ASP A 105 12.24 -9.02 6.06
C ASP A 105 11.08 -9.88 5.55
N ASP A 106 10.02 -9.98 6.35
CA ASP A 106 8.75 -10.62 6.03
C ASP A 106 7.84 -9.72 5.17
N MET A 107 8.31 -8.53 4.81
CA MET A 107 7.63 -7.57 3.93
C MET A 107 6.22 -7.21 4.41
N THR A 108 5.90 -7.30 5.70
CA THR A 108 4.56 -6.98 6.24
C THR A 108 4.37 -5.51 6.60
N LYS A 109 5.40 -4.68 6.41
CA LYS A 109 5.38 -3.24 6.70
C LYS A 109 5.98 -2.45 5.55
N ILE A 110 5.23 -1.52 5.00
CA ILE A 110 5.70 -0.54 4.01
C ILE A 110 5.91 0.81 4.69
N VAL A 111 6.98 1.50 4.32
CA VAL A 111 7.20 2.92 4.61
C VAL A 111 7.18 3.65 3.27
N TYR A 112 6.29 4.63 3.16
CA TYR A 112 6.14 5.50 2.01
C TYR A 112 6.55 6.92 2.41
N PRO A 113 7.75 7.39 1.99
CA PRO A 113 8.11 8.78 2.15
C PRO A 113 7.30 9.62 1.16
N ILE A 114 6.47 10.52 1.68
CA ILE A 114 5.71 11.48 0.89
C ILE A 114 6.61 12.69 0.69
N LYS A 115 7.18 12.84 -0.52
CA LYS A 115 7.84 14.07 -0.91
C LYS A 115 6.83 15.01 -1.54
N MET A 116 6.96 16.31 -1.27
CA MET A 116 6.05 17.31 -1.83
C MET A 116 6.11 17.34 -3.37
N SER A 117 7.28 17.03 -3.94
CA SER A 117 7.48 16.83 -5.38
C SER A 117 6.59 15.74 -5.99
N ASP A 118 6.21 14.74 -5.20
CA ASP A 118 5.46 13.57 -5.68
C ASP A 118 3.95 13.83 -5.72
N VAL A 119 3.48 14.89 -5.04
CA VAL A 119 2.06 15.27 -4.93
C VAL A 119 1.58 16.01 -6.18
N ILE A 120 2.47 16.58 -6.99
CA ILE A 120 2.09 17.42 -8.13
C ILE A 120 2.98 17.08 -9.35
N VAL A 121 2.71 15.93 -9.99
CA VAL A 121 3.20 15.63 -11.35
C VAL A 121 2.03 15.34 -12.29
N SER A 122 1.01 16.20 -12.29
CA SER A 122 0.55 16.80 -13.55
C SER A 122 -0.52 17.85 -13.26
N SER A 123 -0.14 19.08 -13.55
CA SER A 123 -1.07 19.95 -14.24
C SER A 123 -0.30 20.53 -15.41
N ASP A 124 -0.99 20.80 -16.52
CA ASP A 124 -0.49 21.67 -17.60
C ASP A 124 -0.19 23.12 -17.10
N ARG A 125 -0.13 23.32 -15.77
CA ARG A 125 0.17 24.51 -14.99
C ARG A 125 1.36 24.32 -14.03
N ALA A 126 2.14 23.25 -14.15
CA ALA A 126 3.38 23.08 -13.37
C ALA A 126 4.35 24.26 -13.55
N ASP A 127 4.32 24.92 -14.72
CA ASP A 127 5.08 26.15 -15.00
C ASP A 127 4.33 27.45 -14.63
N SER A 128 3.15 27.37 -14.03
CA SER A 128 2.45 28.57 -13.58
C SER A 128 3.10 29.10 -12.30
N LYS A 129 3.29 30.41 -12.24
CA LYS A 129 3.89 31.10 -11.10
C LYS A 129 3.17 30.77 -9.78
N ASP A 130 1.85 30.61 -9.84
CA ASP A 130 1.02 30.27 -8.68
C ASP A 130 1.33 28.86 -8.12
N THR A 131 1.67 27.90 -9.00
CA THR A 131 2.10 26.55 -8.58
C THR A 131 3.47 26.60 -7.93
N GLN A 132 4.41 27.38 -8.47
CA GLN A 132 5.74 27.58 -7.88
C GLN A 132 5.66 28.27 -6.53
N GLU A 133 4.82 29.29 -6.37
CA GLU A 133 4.62 29.98 -5.08
C GLU A 133 4.01 29.05 -4.01
N LEU A 134 3.14 28.10 -4.40
CA LEU A 134 2.63 27.06 -3.50
C LEU A 134 3.71 26.06 -3.09
N PHE A 135 4.58 25.65 -4.00
CA PHE A 135 5.73 24.79 -3.70
C PHE A 135 6.72 25.48 -2.77
N ASP A 136 7.12 26.71 -3.09
CA ASP A 136 8.04 27.51 -2.27
C ASP A 136 7.46 27.75 -0.88
N PHE A 137 6.14 27.99 -0.76
CA PHE A 137 5.47 28.11 0.52
C PHE A 137 5.48 26.78 1.29
N ALA A 138 5.15 25.67 0.64
CA ALA A 138 5.15 24.34 1.26
C ALA A 138 6.56 23.95 1.74
N GLU A 139 7.60 24.15 0.92
CA GLU A 139 9.00 23.91 1.30
C GLU A 139 9.46 24.85 2.43
N ASN A 140 9.11 26.14 2.40
CA ASN A 140 9.49 27.07 3.45
C ASN A 140 8.78 26.83 4.79
N VAL A 141 7.52 26.37 4.76
CA VAL A 141 6.72 26.13 5.97
C VAL A 141 6.96 24.75 6.56
N LEU A 142 7.12 23.73 5.72
CA LEU A 142 7.31 22.35 6.16
C LEU A 142 8.79 21.96 6.26
N GLY A 143 9.72 22.71 5.65
CA GLY A 143 11.15 22.40 5.63
C GLY A 143 11.44 21.03 4.99
N GLU A 144 12.59 20.42 5.35
CA GLU A 144 12.93 19.02 5.02
C GLU A 144 12.10 17.99 5.81
N THR A 145 10.88 18.34 6.25
CA THR A 145 10.05 17.40 7.03
C THR A 145 9.53 16.32 6.10
N GLU A 146 10.25 15.20 6.06
CA GLU A 146 9.86 13.98 5.37
C GLU A 146 8.63 13.39 6.06
N ILE A 147 7.44 13.64 5.50
CA ILE A 147 6.21 13.01 5.99
C ILE A 147 6.26 11.54 5.58
N LYS A 148 6.26 10.63 6.55
CA LYS A 148 6.26 9.18 6.28
C LYS A 148 4.89 8.61 6.59
N SER A 149 4.29 7.95 5.60
CA SER A 149 3.15 7.07 5.84
C SER A 149 3.67 5.65 6.07
N THR A 150 3.16 4.97 7.09
CA THR A 150 3.51 3.58 7.39
C THR A 150 2.30 2.70 7.15
N TRP A 151 2.43 1.69 6.29
CA TRP A 151 1.36 0.75 6.01
C TRP A 151 1.67 -0.61 6.61
N LYS A 152 0.67 -1.23 7.24
CA LYS A 152 0.74 -2.59 7.77
C LYS A 152 -0.09 -3.51 6.90
N TYR A 153 0.47 -4.67 6.56
CA TYR A 153 -0.26 -5.73 5.87
C TYR A 153 -1.32 -6.32 6.80
N VAL A 154 -2.53 -6.53 6.28
CA VAL A 154 -3.66 -7.10 7.03
C VAL A 154 -3.97 -8.50 6.53
N ASP A 155 -4.30 -8.63 5.24
CA ASP A 155 -4.68 -9.90 4.62
C ASP A 155 -4.52 -9.88 3.08
N GLY A 156 -4.81 -11.02 2.46
CA GLY A 156 -4.72 -11.21 1.01
C GLY A 156 -5.89 -10.63 0.21
N LEU A 157 -6.84 -9.91 0.84
CA LEU A 157 -7.95 -9.31 0.11
C LEU A 157 -7.44 -8.17 -0.74
N THR A 158 -7.84 -8.16 -2.01
CA THR A 158 -7.42 -7.13 -2.96
C THR A 158 -8.59 -6.24 -3.41
N GLU A 159 -9.79 -6.52 -2.91
CA GLU A 159 -10.95 -5.66 -3.03
C GLU A 159 -11.69 -5.58 -1.68
N PRO A 160 -12.20 -4.39 -1.32
CA PRO A 160 -13.02 -4.24 -0.12
C PRO A 160 -14.34 -4.99 -0.26
N LYS A 161 -14.73 -5.74 0.78
CA LYS A 161 -16.03 -6.41 0.86
C LYS A 161 -17.14 -5.36 1.04
N LYS A 162 -18.23 -5.51 0.28
CA LYS A 162 -19.43 -4.68 0.40
C LYS A 162 -20.19 -4.94 1.68
#